data_AF-A0A6N7VCR0-F1
#
_entry.id   AF-A0A6N7VCR0-F1
#
_cell.length_a   1.000
_cell.length_b   1.000
_cell.length_c   1.000
_cell.angle_alpha   90.00
_cell.angle_beta   90.00
_cell.angle_gamma   90.00
#
_symmetry.space_group_name_H-M   'P 1'
#
loop_
_entity.id
_entity.type
_entity.pdbx_description
1 polymer ?
#
loop_
_entity_poly.entity_id
_entity_poly.type
_entity_poly.pdbx_seq_one_letter_code
_entity_poly.pdbx_strand_id
1 'polypeptide(L)'
;MNQTEWTPVSTHALDLGEGLRPTRDGARWVDLENGELYAWTPGNGAAVLTHRLPQPLGFAEEDAAGRLIAAAGTGVVELLVDGTAVPLADTGLNPARYRVNDGAFAPDGSLWFGTMVHDGSEPGGAVWRWDPASGAVVQLRGGIPIPNGPLFLPDGRRVLISDTEAGTILKTTTADPGVTEVFAQVPDGNPDGMFADARGRIWSAVWGAARLDVYAGDGQRLGSVPLPVRQPTSVLVLDGQVLVTSAATGLSDPGPLDGYTLTAPLSEVLP
;
A
#
# COMPACT_ATOMS: atom_id res chain seq x y z
N MET A 1 -3.71 -30.90 -2.77
CA MET A 1 -2.94 -29.66 -2.98
C MET A 1 -2.43 -29.28 -1.61
N ASN A 2 -1.11 -29.20 -1.42
CA ASN A 2 -0.56 -28.76 -0.14
C ASN A 2 -1.01 -27.32 0.09
N GLN A 3 -1.52 -27.03 1.29
CA GLN A 3 -1.86 -25.69 1.70
C GLN A 3 -0.56 -24.88 1.77
N THR A 4 -0.50 -23.73 1.11
CA THR A 4 0.65 -22.82 1.16
C THR A 4 0.98 -22.50 2.62
N GLU A 5 2.24 -22.68 3.02
CA GLU A 5 2.67 -22.40 4.38
C GLU A 5 3.07 -20.92 4.50
N TRP A 6 2.21 -20.12 5.13
CA TRP A 6 2.48 -18.71 5.39
C TRP A 6 3.16 -18.54 6.75
N THR A 7 4.31 -17.85 6.76
CA THR A 7 5.11 -17.61 7.95
C THR A 7 5.04 -16.13 8.35
N PRO A 8 4.75 -15.79 9.63
CA PRO A 8 4.79 -14.41 10.09
C PRO A 8 6.22 -13.86 10.12
N VAL A 9 6.39 -12.64 9.62
CA VAL A 9 7.64 -11.87 9.68
C VAL A 9 7.53 -10.65 10.58
N SER A 10 6.32 -10.19 10.91
CA SER A 10 6.12 -9.24 12.03
C SER A 10 6.16 -9.98 13.38
N THR A 11 6.58 -9.28 14.43
CA THR A 11 6.70 -9.85 15.79
C THR A 11 5.38 -9.87 16.56
N HIS A 12 4.37 -9.16 16.06
CA HIS A 12 3.03 -9.03 16.61
C HIS A 12 2.03 -8.68 15.50
N ALA A 13 0.74 -8.71 15.83
CA ALA A 13 -0.31 -8.21 14.97
C ALA A 13 -0.27 -6.68 14.95
N LEU A 14 -0.31 -6.11 13.75
CA LEU A 14 -0.37 -4.68 13.48
C LEU A 14 -1.84 -4.25 13.39
N ASP A 15 -2.15 -3.05 13.86
CA ASP A 15 -3.52 -2.54 13.76
C ASP A 15 -3.89 -2.36 12.28
N LEU A 16 -3.00 -1.73 11.51
CA LEU A 16 -3.14 -1.58 10.07
C LEU A 16 -1.79 -1.70 9.37
N GLY A 17 -1.31 -2.93 9.19
CA GLY A 17 -0.13 -3.21 8.37
C GLY A 17 -0.37 -2.76 6.92
N GLU A 18 0.47 -1.92 6.34
CA GLU A 18 0.23 -1.32 5.00
C GLU A 18 1.51 -0.93 4.26
N GLY A 19 1.40 -0.42 3.04
CA GLY A 19 2.48 0.32 2.37
C GLY A 19 3.73 -0.52 2.12
N LEU A 20 3.55 -1.79 1.74
CA LEU A 20 4.63 -2.74 1.55
C LEU A 20 5.50 -2.35 0.34
N ARG A 21 6.78 -2.09 0.55
CA ARG A 21 7.73 -1.62 -0.48
C ARG A 21 9.00 -2.47 -0.53
N PRO A 22 9.55 -2.75 -1.73
CA PRO A 22 10.86 -3.34 -1.84
C PRO A 22 11.93 -2.35 -1.38
N THR A 23 13.02 -2.88 -0.84
CA THR A 23 14.23 -2.15 -0.46
C THR A 23 15.44 -2.87 -1.04
N ARG A 24 16.63 -2.25 -0.95
CA ARG A 24 17.87 -2.88 -1.42
C ARG A 24 18.12 -4.27 -0.83
N ASP A 25 17.74 -4.48 0.43
CA ASP A 25 18.07 -5.69 1.20
C ASP A 25 16.83 -6.48 1.66
N GLY A 26 15.64 -6.20 1.11
CA GLY A 26 14.40 -6.85 1.54
C GLY A 26 13.17 -5.96 1.36
N ALA A 27 12.36 -5.79 2.40
CA ALA A 27 11.11 -5.04 2.35
C ALA A 27 10.96 -4.07 3.53
N ARG A 28 10.05 -3.10 3.37
CA ARG A 28 9.55 -2.24 4.44
C ARG A 28 8.04 -2.08 4.34
N TRP A 29 7.40 -1.80 5.46
CA TRP A 29 5.95 -1.55 5.55
C TRP A 29 5.65 -0.78 6.82
N VAL A 30 4.44 -0.29 6.93
CA VAL A 30 4.00 0.52 8.06
C VAL A 30 3.01 -0.24 8.95
N ASP A 31 2.90 0.13 10.21
CA ASP A 31 1.61 0.08 10.91
C ASP A 31 1.02 1.48 10.84
N LEU A 32 0.06 1.67 9.94
CA LEU A 32 -0.40 2.97 9.49
C LEU A 32 -1.00 3.78 10.64
N GLU A 33 -1.89 3.16 11.42
CA GLU A 33 -2.60 3.84 12.51
C GLU A 33 -1.63 4.23 13.65
N ASN A 34 -0.65 3.38 13.92
CA ASN A 34 0.34 3.58 14.97
C ASN A 34 1.55 4.44 14.56
N GLY A 35 1.64 4.84 13.28
CA GLY A 35 2.71 5.68 12.77
C GLY A 35 4.08 4.99 12.78
N GLU A 36 4.11 3.66 12.65
CA GLU A 36 5.33 2.86 12.78
C GLU A 36 5.86 2.41 11.43
N LEU A 37 7.18 2.40 11.25
CA LEU A 37 7.84 1.88 10.06
C LEU A 37 8.71 0.67 10.39
N TYR A 38 8.46 -0.43 9.71
CA TYR A 38 9.18 -1.69 9.84
C TYR A 38 10.07 -1.95 8.64
N ALA A 39 11.22 -2.59 8.88
CA ALA A 39 12.11 -3.11 7.85
C ALA A 39 12.39 -4.60 8.10
N TRP A 40 12.50 -5.37 7.02
CA TRP A 40 12.75 -6.79 7.07
C TRP A 40 13.68 -7.24 5.94
N THR A 41 14.61 -8.12 6.28
CA THR A 41 15.52 -8.76 5.34
C THR A 41 15.28 -10.27 5.36
N PRO A 42 15.07 -10.92 4.19
CA PRO A 42 14.97 -12.37 4.11
C PRO A 42 16.13 -13.08 4.82
N GLY A 43 15.82 -14.06 5.67
CA GLY A 43 16.81 -14.84 6.41
C GLY A 43 17.32 -14.20 7.72
N ASN A 44 17.02 -12.93 7.99
CA ASN A 44 17.44 -12.23 9.22
C ASN A 44 16.42 -12.31 10.37
N GLY A 45 15.42 -13.20 10.27
CA GLY A 45 14.39 -13.38 11.29
C GLY A 45 13.22 -12.41 11.13
N ALA A 46 12.73 -11.86 12.24
CA ALA A 46 11.58 -10.97 12.27
C ALA A 46 11.95 -9.52 11.90
N ALA A 47 10.95 -8.75 11.48
CA ALA A 47 11.09 -7.35 11.14
C ALA A 47 11.50 -6.49 12.34
N VAL A 48 12.20 -5.40 12.07
CA VAL A 48 12.63 -4.43 13.07
C VAL A 48 11.89 -3.10 12.89
N LEU A 49 11.47 -2.50 14.00
CA LEU A 49 10.95 -1.13 14.02
C LEU A 49 12.10 -0.17 13.77
N THR A 50 11.95 0.72 12.79
CA THR A 50 12.98 1.70 12.39
C THR A 50 12.59 3.13 12.75
N HIS A 51 11.31 3.48 12.62
CA HIS A 51 10.81 4.82 12.91
C HIS A 51 9.44 4.72 13.59
N ARG A 52 9.12 5.73 14.40
CA ARG A 52 7.78 5.94 14.98
C ARG A 52 7.44 7.41 14.94
N LEU A 53 6.28 7.73 14.38
CA LEU A 53 5.74 9.07 14.27
C LEU A 53 4.50 9.21 15.18
N PRO A 54 4.17 10.42 15.65
CA PRO A 54 2.97 10.65 16.47
C PRO A 54 1.68 10.75 15.65
N GLN A 55 1.71 10.39 14.37
CA GLN A 55 0.64 10.57 13.40
C GLN A 55 0.59 9.38 12.44
N PRO A 56 -0.56 9.14 11.78
CA PRO A 56 -0.66 8.06 10.81
C PRO A 56 0.41 8.12 9.73
N LEU A 57 0.98 6.97 9.37
CA LEU A 57 2.08 6.84 8.39
C LEU A 57 1.63 5.92 7.28
N GLY A 58 1.32 6.44 6.09
CA GLY A 58 0.69 5.68 5.02
C GLY A 58 1.62 4.68 4.31
N PHE A 59 2.83 5.13 4.00
CA PHE A 59 3.90 4.32 3.41
C PHE A 59 5.23 5.08 3.56
N ALA A 60 6.35 4.41 3.26
CA ALA A 60 7.65 5.06 3.12
C ALA A 60 8.49 4.38 2.03
N GLU A 61 9.11 5.17 1.16
CA GLU A 61 9.92 4.72 0.02
C GLU A 61 11.13 5.64 -0.18
N GLU A 62 12.25 5.08 -0.68
CA GLU A 62 13.41 5.88 -1.04
C GLU A 62 13.21 6.57 -2.39
N ASP A 63 13.50 7.87 -2.46
CA ASP A 63 13.59 8.58 -3.73
C ASP A 63 14.86 8.19 -4.50
N ALA A 64 15.01 8.71 -5.73
CA ALA A 64 16.18 8.42 -6.57
C ALA A 64 17.52 8.91 -5.98
N ALA A 65 17.50 9.78 -4.97
CA ALA A 65 18.69 10.24 -4.25
C ALA A 65 18.94 9.44 -2.96
N GLY A 66 18.10 8.45 -2.64
CA GLY A 66 18.19 7.63 -1.44
C GLY A 66 17.63 8.29 -0.18
N ARG A 67 16.85 9.38 -0.31
CA ARG A 67 16.14 9.97 0.83
C ARG A 67 14.91 9.14 1.11
N LEU A 68 14.67 8.83 2.38
CA LEU A 68 13.46 8.11 2.79
C LEU A 68 12.30 9.09 2.91
N ILE A 69 11.37 9.02 1.96
CA ILE A 69 10.20 9.88 1.89
C ILE A 69 8.96 9.09 2.28
N ALA A 70 8.06 9.72 3.02
CA ALA A 70 6.83 9.12 3.48
C ALA A 70 5.63 10.07 3.36
N ALA A 71 4.44 9.51 3.14
CA ALA A 71 3.20 10.22 3.41
C ALA A 71 2.83 9.99 4.89
N ALA A 72 2.66 11.08 5.65
CA ALA A 72 2.35 11.03 7.07
C ALA A 72 1.40 12.16 7.48
N GLY A 73 0.48 11.88 8.41
CA GLY A 73 -0.57 12.83 8.80
C GLY A 73 -1.47 13.18 7.61
N THR A 74 -1.30 14.38 7.06
CA THR A 74 -1.99 14.88 5.85
C THR A 74 -1.03 15.35 4.76
N GLY A 75 0.25 14.98 4.84
CA GLY A 75 1.29 15.54 4.00
C GLY A 75 2.45 14.59 3.72
N VAL A 76 3.59 15.16 3.36
CA VAL A 76 4.82 14.46 2.98
C VAL A 76 5.95 14.85 3.93
N VAL A 77 6.72 13.87 4.37
CA VAL A 77 7.87 14.04 5.25
C VAL A 77 9.10 13.29 4.70
N GLU A 78 10.29 13.79 5.04
CA GLU A 78 11.55 13.04 4.95
C GLU A 78 11.84 12.41 6.31
N LEU A 79 12.11 11.11 6.35
CA LEU A 79 12.50 10.39 7.54
C LEU A 79 14.03 10.28 7.59
N LEU A 80 14.63 10.91 8.59
CA LEU A 80 16.07 10.86 8.84
C LEU A 80 16.44 9.65 9.69
N VAL A 81 17.69 9.18 9.53
CA VAL A 81 18.22 8.00 10.22
C VAL A 81 18.15 8.08 11.75
N ASP A 82 18.12 9.29 12.32
CA ASP A 82 17.99 9.49 13.77
C ASP A 82 16.54 9.41 14.28
N GLY A 83 15.58 9.12 13.39
CA GLY A 83 14.16 9.05 13.68
C GLY A 83 13.40 10.36 13.45
N THR A 84 14.10 11.45 13.11
CA THR A 84 13.45 12.75 12.85
C THR A 84 12.62 12.70 11.57
N ALA A 85 11.36 13.17 11.64
CA ALA A 85 10.52 13.41 10.48
C ALA A 85 10.53 14.90 10.12
N VAL A 86 11.11 15.25 8.97
CA VAL A 86 11.18 16.63 8.45
C VAL A 86 10.00 16.88 7.52
N PRO A 87 9.07 17.81 7.84
CA PRO A 87 7.96 18.13 6.95
C PRO A 87 8.46 18.73 5.63
N LEU A 88 7.98 18.19 4.51
CA LEU A 88 8.29 18.67 3.17
C LEU A 88 7.09 19.36 2.51
N ALA A 89 5.88 18.87 2.77
CA ALA A 89 4.68 19.33 2.10
C ALA A 89 3.43 19.00 2.91
N ASP A 90 2.35 19.76 2.73
CA ASP A 90 1.06 19.53 3.36
C ASP A 90 -0.08 19.77 2.35
N THR A 91 -1.17 19.01 2.47
CA THR A 91 -2.35 19.12 1.59
C THR A 91 -3.29 20.25 1.97
N GLY A 92 -3.13 20.85 3.16
CA GLY A 92 -4.05 21.82 3.75
C GLY A 92 -5.28 21.18 4.41
N LEU A 93 -5.38 19.85 4.41
CA LEU A 93 -6.47 19.13 5.06
C LEU A 93 -6.35 19.22 6.59
N ASN A 94 -7.48 19.15 7.29
CA ASN A 94 -7.48 19.12 8.75
C ASN A 94 -6.97 17.73 9.25
N PRO A 95 -5.81 17.64 9.92
CA PRO A 95 -5.25 16.36 10.36
C PRO A 95 -6.05 15.69 11.48
N ALA A 96 -6.99 16.40 12.13
CA ALA A 96 -7.93 15.79 13.06
C ALA A 96 -9.09 15.05 12.35
N ARG A 97 -9.26 15.27 11.04
CA ARG A 97 -10.35 14.69 10.24
C ARG A 97 -9.86 13.78 9.13
N TYR A 98 -8.72 14.09 8.53
CA TYR A 98 -8.16 13.37 7.40
C TYR A 98 -6.86 12.69 7.79
N ARG A 99 -6.57 11.60 7.09
CA ARG A 99 -5.26 10.95 7.11
C ARG A 99 -4.80 10.63 5.68
N VAL A 100 -3.51 10.51 5.51
CA VAL A 100 -2.90 9.81 4.38
C VAL A 100 -3.34 8.34 4.37
N ASN A 101 -3.23 7.73 3.20
CA ASN A 101 -3.39 6.31 2.97
C ASN A 101 -2.18 5.80 2.16
N ASP A 102 -2.35 4.92 1.19
CA ASP A 102 -1.25 4.43 0.35
C ASP A 102 -0.69 5.50 -0.61
N GLY A 103 0.49 5.25 -1.20
CA GLY A 103 1.12 6.14 -2.17
C GLY A 103 2.41 5.59 -2.77
N ALA A 104 2.87 6.10 -3.91
CA ALA A 104 4.07 5.63 -4.58
C ALA A 104 4.75 6.73 -5.40
N PHE A 105 6.04 6.57 -5.67
CA PHE A 105 6.74 7.43 -6.62
C PHE A 105 6.33 7.13 -8.06
N ALA A 106 5.97 8.18 -8.78
CA ALA A 106 5.78 8.16 -10.21
C ALA A 106 7.14 8.09 -10.94
N PRO A 107 7.17 7.63 -12.21
CA PRO A 107 8.40 7.58 -13.00
C PRO A 107 9.14 8.91 -13.19
N ASP A 108 8.44 10.04 -13.04
CA ASP A 108 9.03 11.38 -13.11
C ASP A 108 9.62 11.86 -11.78
N GLY A 109 9.59 11.02 -10.73
CA GLY A 109 10.06 11.32 -9.39
C GLY A 109 9.06 12.06 -8.51
N SER A 110 7.89 12.43 -9.01
CA SER A 110 6.81 12.97 -8.17
C SER A 110 6.19 11.87 -7.31
N LEU A 111 5.73 12.22 -6.11
CA LEU A 111 5.06 11.28 -5.22
C LEU A 111 3.55 11.42 -5.38
N TRP A 112 2.85 10.32 -5.65
CA TRP A 112 1.39 10.31 -5.63
C TRP A 112 0.91 9.57 -4.40
N PHE A 113 -0.06 10.14 -3.67
CA PHE A 113 -0.55 9.54 -2.44
C PHE A 113 -2.04 9.82 -2.21
N GLY A 114 -2.70 8.88 -1.55
CA GLY A 114 -4.09 8.97 -1.15
C GLY A 114 -4.27 9.70 0.18
N THR A 115 -5.40 10.38 0.32
CA THR A 115 -5.93 10.82 1.62
C THR A 115 -7.38 10.38 1.74
N MET A 116 -7.83 10.15 2.96
CA MET A 116 -9.22 9.82 3.27
C MET A 116 -9.66 10.43 4.60
N VAL A 117 -10.97 10.43 4.83
CA VAL A 117 -11.54 10.79 6.14
C VAL A 117 -11.22 9.67 7.13
N HIS A 118 -10.69 10.05 8.29
CA HIS A 118 -10.08 9.12 9.25
C HIS A 118 -11.07 8.05 9.74
N ASP A 119 -12.31 8.44 10.05
CA ASP A 119 -13.35 7.56 10.58
C ASP A 119 -14.28 6.98 9.51
N GLY A 120 -14.03 7.27 8.22
CA GLY A 120 -14.87 6.85 7.11
C GLY A 120 -16.30 7.41 7.14
N SER A 121 -16.56 8.47 7.90
CA SER A 121 -17.92 9.03 8.08
C SER A 121 -18.51 9.68 6.82
N GLU A 122 -17.68 10.06 5.86
CA GLU A 122 -18.11 10.64 4.59
C GLU A 122 -17.10 10.33 3.45
N PRO A 123 -17.54 10.37 2.18
CA PRO A 123 -16.70 10.08 1.02
C PRO A 123 -15.78 11.26 0.66
N GLY A 124 -14.85 11.60 1.55
CA GLY A 124 -13.95 12.76 1.42
C GLY A 124 -12.55 12.45 0.87
N GLY A 125 -12.33 11.27 0.27
CA GLY A 125 -11.02 10.85 -0.20
C GLY A 125 -10.58 11.45 -1.54
N ALA A 126 -9.25 11.52 -1.70
CA ALA A 126 -8.60 12.11 -2.86
C ALA A 126 -7.19 11.56 -3.09
N VAL A 127 -6.71 11.68 -4.33
CA VAL A 127 -5.35 11.38 -4.75
C VAL A 127 -4.62 12.70 -5.01
N TRP A 128 -3.43 12.82 -4.43
CA TRP A 128 -2.58 14.01 -4.48
C TRP A 128 -1.28 13.71 -5.19
N ARG A 129 -0.61 14.75 -5.67
CA ARG A 129 0.76 14.71 -6.19
C ARG A 129 1.62 15.73 -5.48
N TRP A 130 2.74 15.29 -4.95
CA TRP A 130 3.83 16.13 -4.50
C TRP A 130 4.96 16.13 -5.53
N ASP A 131 5.37 17.32 -5.97
CA ASP A 131 6.53 17.53 -6.83
C ASP A 131 7.75 17.91 -5.98
N PRO A 132 8.78 17.05 -5.86
CA PRO A 132 9.96 17.36 -5.06
C PRO A 132 10.79 18.54 -5.58
N ALA A 133 10.69 18.89 -6.87
CA ALA A 133 11.48 19.98 -7.44
C ALA A 133 10.91 21.35 -7.08
N SER A 134 9.58 21.48 -7.06
CA SER A 134 8.90 22.74 -6.73
C SER A 134 8.40 22.79 -5.28
N GLY A 135 8.28 21.65 -4.61
CA GLY A 135 7.61 21.50 -3.32
C GLY A 135 6.07 21.57 -3.43
N ALA A 136 5.52 21.68 -4.64
CA ALA A 136 4.08 21.85 -4.83
C ALA A 136 3.31 20.56 -4.49
N VAL A 137 2.18 20.73 -3.82
CA VAL A 137 1.19 19.67 -3.59
C VAL A 137 -0.10 20.05 -4.31
N VAL A 138 -0.58 19.16 -5.18
CA VAL A 138 -1.81 19.38 -5.95
C VAL A 138 -2.72 18.17 -5.84
N GLN A 139 -4.02 18.42 -5.74
CA GLN A 139 -5.01 17.36 -5.83
C GLN A 139 -5.14 16.94 -7.29
N LEU A 140 -4.90 15.67 -7.59
CA LEU A 140 -5.07 15.11 -8.93
C LEU A 140 -6.51 14.70 -9.18
N ARG A 141 -7.14 14.07 -8.18
CA ARG A 141 -8.49 13.53 -8.30
C ARG A 141 -9.16 13.45 -6.93
N GLY A 142 -10.39 13.94 -6.82
CA GLY A 142 -11.28 13.66 -5.69
C GLY A 142 -12.32 12.62 -6.05
N GLY A 143 -13.22 12.31 -5.12
CA GLY A 143 -14.34 11.41 -5.36
C GLY A 143 -13.95 9.93 -5.41
N ILE A 144 -12.81 9.59 -4.80
CA ILE A 144 -12.40 8.22 -4.48
C ILE A 144 -12.34 8.16 -2.95
N PRO A 145 -13.38 7.64 -2.27
CA PRO A 145 -13.50 7.75 -0.82
C PRO A 145 -12.32 7.17 -0.03
N ILE A 146 -11.81 6.02 -0.49
CA ILE A 146 -10.69 5.30 0.10
C ILE A 146 -9.74 4.91 -1.05
N PRO A 147 -8.84 5.83 -1.44
CA PRO A 147 -7.89 5.57 -2.51
C PRO A 147 -6.73 4.71 -1.99
N ASN A 148 -6.50 3.58 -2.65
CA ASN A 148 -5.35 2.70 -2.43
C ASN A 148 -4.49 2.57 -3.70
N GLY A 149 -3.23 2.21 -3.55
CA GLY A 149 -2.21 2.53 -4.55
C GLY A 149 -1.76 3.99 -4.45
N PRO A 150 -1.17 4.57 -5.52
CA PRO A 150 -1.21 4.11 -6.89
C PRO A 150 -0.15 3.06 -7.21
N LEU A 151 -0.46 2.22 -8.19
CA LEU A 151 0.51 1.36 -8.85
C LEU A 151 0.84 1.92 -10.23
N PHE A 152 2.08 2.39 -10.41
CA PHE A 152 2.61 2.78 -11.72
C PHE A 152 3.01 1.53 -12.51
N LEU A 153 2.44 1.36 -13.69
CA LEU A 153 2.78 0.21 -14.53
C LEU A 153 4.14 0.40 -15.23
N PRO A 154 4.83 -0.69 -15.62
CA PRO A 154 6.17 -0.62 -16.23
C PRO A 154 6.30 0.21 -17.51
N ASP A 155 5.19 0.54 -18.18
CA ASP A 155 5.21 1.44 -19.33
C ASP A 155 5.35 2.93 -18.98
N GLY A 156 5.34 3.25 -17.67
CA GLY A 156 5.51 4.60 -17.12
C GLY A 156 4.36 5.56 -17.43
N ARG A 157 3.27 5.08 -18.03
CA ARG A 157 2.14 5.90 -18.48
C ARG A 157 0.85 5.55 -17.78
N ARG A 158 0.60 4.26 -17.57
CA ARG A 158 -0.62 3.77 -16.91
C ARG A 158 -0.43 3.74 -15.40
N VAL A 159 -1.48 4.13 -14.70
CA VAL A 159 -1.56 4.13 -13.24
C VAL A 159 -2.82 3.39 -12.84
N LEU A 160 -2.70 2.46 -11.89
CA LEU A 160 -3.84 1.80 -11.27
C LEU A 160 -4.09 2.36 -9.87
N ILE A 161 -5.36 2.58 -9.53
CA ILE A 161 -5.80 3.10 -8.24
C ILE A 161 -6.97 2.23 -7.78
N SER A 162 -6.88 1.68 -6.58
CA SER A 162 -7.98 0.95 -5.97
C SER A 162 -8.96 1.96 -5.38
N ASP A 163 -10.22 1.88 -5.81
CA ASP A 163 -11.35 2.49 -5.11
C ASP A 163 -11.96 1.40 -4.23
N THR A 164 -11.51 1.38 -2.97
CA THR A 164 -11.84 0.32 -2.02
C THR A 164 -13.34 0.28 -1.74
N GLU A 165 -14.00 1.43 -1.55
CA GLU A 165 -15.44 1.48 -1.28
C GLU A 165 -16.27 1.05 -2.50
N ALA A 166 -15.83 1.38 -3.71
CA ALA A 166 -16.51 0.99 -4.94
C ALA A 166 -16.23 -0.45 -5.40
N GLY A 167 -15.35 -1.21 -4.71
CA GLY A 167 -15.00 -2.57 -5.10
C GLY A 167 -14.33 -2.65 -6.49
N THR A 168 -13.62 -1.59 -6.90
CA THR A 168 -13.13 -1.44 -8.28
C THR A 168 -11.67 -0.99 -8.32
N ILE A 169 -10.89 -1.59 -9.23
CA ILE A 169 -9.57 -1.07 -9.60
C ILE A 169 -9.77 -0.16 -10.81
N LEU A 170 -9.40 1.10 -10.67
CA LEU A 170 -9.43 2.12 -11.71
C LEU A 170 -8.09 2.17 -12.44
N LYS A 171 -8.13 2.51 -13.73
CA LYS A 171 -6.96 2.84 -14.55
C LYS A 171 -7.05 4.29 -14.98
N THR A 172 -5.93 4.99 -14.89
CA THR A 172 -5.72 6.35 -15.39
C THR A 172 -4.32 6.48 -15.99
N THR A 173 -3.91 7.70 -16.33
CA THR A 173 -2.58 7.96 -16.89
C THR A 173 -1.87 9.09 -16.15
N THR A 174 -0.54 9.09 -16.21
CA THR A 174 0.29 10.19 -15.68
C THR A 174 0.04 11.52 -16.39
N ALA A 175 -0.39 11.48 -17.65
CA ALA A 175 -0.69 12.67 -18.45
C ALA A 175 -2.08 13.28 -18.17
N ASP A 176 -3.04 12.45 -17.79
CA ASP A 176 -4.42 12.88 -17.48
C ASP A 176 -4.97 12.06 -16.29
N PRO A 177 -4.51 12.34 -15.06
CA PRO A 177 -4.91 11.60 -13.86
C PRO A 177 -6.37 11.84 -13.45
N GLY A 178 -7.01 12.87 -14.00
CA GLY A 178 -8.39 13.21 -13.71
C GLY A 178 -9.39 12.26 -14.40
N VAL A 179 -8.98 11.60 -15.48
CA VAL A 179 -9.84 10.69 -16.25
C VAL A 179 -9.53 9.25 -15.89
N THR A 180 -10.56 8.51 -15.46
CA THR A 180 -10.45 7.12 -15.04
C THR A 180 -11.38 6.21 -15.84
N GLU A 181 -10.93 4.99 -16.11
CA GLU A 181 -11.76 3.89 -16.59
C GLU A 181 -11.62 2.68 -15.66
N VAL A 182 -12.56 1.74 -15.72
CA VAL A 182 -12.48 0.50 -14.92
C VAL A 182 -11.40 -0.40 -15.51
N PHE A 183 -10.42 -0.77 -14.68
CA PHE A 183 -9.46 -1.82 -15.01
C PHE A 183 -10.03 -3.20 -14.68
N ALA A 184 -10.53 -3.36 -13.45
CA ALA A 184 -11.09 -4.60 -12.96
C ALA A 184 -12.16 -4.34 -11.91
N GLN A 185 -13.18 -5.21 -11.89
CA GLN A 185 -14.14 -5.31 -10.80
C GLN A 185 -13.66 -6.36 -9.79
N VAL A 186 -13.83 -6.08 -8.50
CA VAL A 186 -13.41 -6.97 -7.41
C VAL A 186 -14.64 -7.43 -6.65
N PRO A 187 -15.25 -8.56 -7.03
CA PRO A 187 -16.45 -9.06 -6.36
C PRO A 187 -16.13 -9.59 -4.97
N ASP A 188 -17.09 -9.49 -4.04
CA ASP A 188 -17.03 -10.10 -2.71
C ASP A 188 -15.75 -9.75 -1.93
N GLY A 189 -15.43 -8.46 -1.88
CA GLY A 189 -14.27 -7.91 -1.19
C GLY A 189 -13.96 -6.49 -1.66
N ASN A 190 -12.96 -5.86 -1.03
CA ASN A 190 -12.56 -4.50 -1.39
C ASN A 190 -11.10 -4.48 -1.85
N PRO A 191 -10.78 -3.95 -3.04
CA PRO A 191 -9.40 -3.87 -3.50
C PRO A 191 -8.61 -2.91 -2.61
N ASP A 192 -7.38 -3.30 -2.33
CA ASP A 192 -6.48 -2.55 -1.46
C ASP A 192 -5.14 -2.29 -2.17
N GLY A 193 -4.01 -2.37 -1.48
CA GLY A 193 -2.67 -2.29 -2.04
C GLY A 193 -2.40 -3.28 -3.17
N MET A 194 -1.64 -2.84 -4.17
CA MET A 194 -1.34 -3.60 -5.39
C MET A 194 0.16 -3.67 -5.69
N PHE A 195 0.57 -4.69 -6.46
CA PHE A 195 1.93 -4.84 -6.95
C PHE A 195 1.98 -5.43 -8.36
N ALA A 196 2.86 -4.91 -9.22
CA ALA A 196 3.13 -5.49 -10.54
C ALA A 196 4.40 -6.35 -10.47
N ASP A 197 4.28 -7.65 -10.75
CA ASP A 197 5.45 -8.53 -10.75
C ASP A 197 6.24 -8.49 -12.07
N ALA A 198 7.42 -9.12 -12.06
CA ALA A 198 8.32 -9.19 -13.21
C ALA A 198 7.74 -9.93 -14.44
N ARG A 199 6.62 -10.65 -14.30
CA ARG A 199 5.89 -11.30 -15.40
C ARG A 199 4.75 -10.43 -15.93
N GLY A 200 4.57 -9.22 -15.40
CA GLY A 200 3.49 -8.30 -15.77
C GLY A 200 2.13 -8.68 -15.18
N ARG A 201 2.10 -9.53 -14.15
CA ARG A 201 0.87 -9.82 -13.41
C ARG A 201 0.66 -8.73 -12.35
N ILE A 202 -0.59 -8.32 -12.19
CA ILE A 202 -1.00 -7.35 -11.18
C ILE A 202 -1.61 -8.13 -10.02
N TRP A 203 -0.99 -8.01 -8.85
CA TRP A 203 -1.47 -8.58 -7.60
C TRP A 203 -2.22 -7.51 -6.84
N SER A 204 -3.36 -7.86 -6.26
CA SER A 204 -4.15 -6.99 -5.40
C SER A 204 -4.46 -7.72 -4.11
N ALA A 205 -4.18 -7.09 -2.98
CA ALA A 205 -4.81 -7.49 -1.73
C ALA A 205 -6.31 -7.20 -1.80
N VAL A 206 -7.11 -8.06 -1.16
CA VAL A 206 -8.57 -7.92 -1.13
C VAL A 206 -9.05 -7.92 0.31
N TRP A 207 -9.20 -6.72 0.87
CA TRP A 207 -9.64 -6.48 2.23
C TRP A 207 -10.99 -7.16 2.50
N GLY A 208 -11.09 -7.84 3.64
CA GLY A 208 -12.29 -8.51 4.13
C GLY A 208 -12.59 -9.85 3.43
N ALA A 209 -11.77 -10.28 2.47
CA ALA A 209 -12.05 -11.45 1.65
C ALA A 209 -11.00 -12.57 1.74
N ALA A 210 -10.02 -12.41 2.63
CA ALA A 210 -8.98 -13.39 2.90
C ALA A 210 -8.25 -13.94 1.67
N ARG A 211 -7.93 -13.06 0.70
CA ARG A 211 -7.25 -13.47 -0.53
C ARG A 211 -6.44 -12.36 -1.17
N LEU A 212 -5.52 -12.78 -2.04
CA LEU A 212 -4.99 -11.95 -3.12
C LEU A 212 -5.73 -12.29 -4.41
N ASP A 213 -6.04 -11.29 -5.22
CA ASP A 213 -6.46 -11.48 -6.61
C ASP A 213 -5.30 -11.16 -7.56
N VAL A 214 -5.14 -11.99 -8.59
CA VAL A 214 -4.07 -11.84 -9.60
C VAL A 214 -4.73 -11.55 -10.94
N TYR A 215 -4.29 -10.49 -11.60
CA TYR A 215 -4.82 -10.02 -12.88
C TYR A 215 -3.72 -10.00 -13.94
N ALA A 216 -4.12 -10.18 -15.20
CA ALA A 216 -3.29 -9.84 -16.34
C ALA A 216 -3.23 -8.31 -16.51
N GLY A 217 -2.25 -7.82 -17.30
CA GLY A 217 -2.05 -6.39 -17.54
C GLY A 217 -3.18 -5.68 -18.31
N ASP A 218 -4.21 -6.41 -18.73
CA ASP A 218 -5.43 -5.91 -19.36
C ASP A 218 -6.65 -5.89 -18.42
N GLY A 219 -6.50 -6.36 -17.17
CA GLY A 219 -7.56 -6.40 -16.16
C GLY A 219 -8.28 -7.75 -16.05
N GLN A 220 -7.95 -8.74 -16.89
CA GLN A 220 -8.52 -10.08 -16.73
C GLN A 220 -8.02 -10.74 -15.44
N ARG A 221 -8.93 -11.13 -14.55
CA ARG A 221 -8.58 -11.92 -13.36
C ARG A 221 -8.10 -13.30 -13.77
N LEU A 222 -6.85 -13.62 -13.44
CA LEU A 222 -6.18 -14.88 -13.68
C LEU A 222 -6.51 -15.92 -12.59
N GLY A 223 -6.72 -15.45 -11.36
CA GLY A 223 -7.06 -16.32 -10.24
C GLY A 223 -6.95 -15.61 -8.90
N SER A 224 -7.02 -16.41 -7.84
CA SER A 224 -6.93 -15.95 -6.46
C SER A 224 -6.08 -16.86 -5.61
N VAL A 225 -5.41 -16.26 -4.64
CA VAL A 225 -4.60 -16.95 -3.64
C VAL A 225 -5.28 -16.80 -2.29
N PRO A 226 -5.76 -17.89 -1.65
CA PRO A 226 -6.32 -17.81 -0.32
C PRO A 226 -5.23 -17.46 0.71
N LEU A 227 -5.61 -16.68 1.72
CA LEU A 227 -4.73 -16.24 2.79
C LEU A 227 -5.29 -16.67 4.16
N PRO A 228 -4.42 -16.91 5.16
CA PRO A 228 -4.85 -17.21 6.52
C PRO A 228 -5.13 -15.93 7.36
N VAL A 229 -5.41 -14.81 6.69
CA VAL A 229 -5.76 -13.51 7.27
C VAL A 229 -7.00 -12.98 6.58
N ARG A 230 -7.91 -12.33 7.30
CA ARG A 230 -9.19 -11.85 6.78
C ARG A 230 -9.09 -10.51 6.07
N GLN A 231 -8.20 -9.65 6.52
CA GLN A 231 -8.03 -8.28 6.02
C GLN A 231 -6.62 -8.08 5.47
N PRO A 232 -6.25 -8.72 4.35
CA PRO A 232 -5.01 -8.40 3.66
C PRO A 232 -5.10 -6.99 3.07
N THR A 233 -3.99 -6.26 3.14
CA THR A 233 -3.93 -4.81 2.85
C THR A 233 -2.97 -4.49 1.72
N SER A 234 -1.79 -5.12 1.70
CA SER A 234 -0.77 -4.87 0.68
C SER A 234 -0.04 -6.16 0.30
N VAL A 235 0.60 -6.17 -0.86
CA VAL A 235 1.27 -7.35 -1.42
C VAL A 235 2.58 -6.94 -2.10
N LEU A 236 3.60 -7.79 -2.01
CA LEU A 236 4.88 -7.62 -2.69
C LEU A 236 5.40 -8.99 -3.14
N VAL A 237 5.90 -9.09 -4.36
CA VAL A 237 6.62 -10.28 -4.83
C VAL A 237 8.09 -9.92 -5.00
N LEU A 238 8.95 -10.50 -4.17
CA LEU A 238 10.38 -10.18 -4.09
C LEU A 238 11.19 -11.47 -3.94
N ASP A 239 12.22 -11.66 -4.77
CA ASP A 239 13.18 -12.77 -4.67
C ASP A 239 12.57 -14.17 -4.49
N GLY A 240 11.48 -14.44 -5.21
CA GLY A 240 10.78 -15.73 -5.15
C GLY A 240 9.94 -15.93 -3.89
N GLN A 241 9.70 -14.87 -3.11
CA GLN A 241 8.77 -14.81 -2.00
C GLN A 241 7.58 -13.92 -2.36
N VAL A 242 6.42 -14.23 -1.77
CA VAL A 242 5.28 -13.32 -1.68
C VAL A 242 5.20 -12.84 -0.24
N LEU A 243 5.10 -11.53 -0.06
CA LEU A 243 4.83 -10.90 1.22
C LEU A 243 3.44 -10.28 1.18
N VAL A 244 2.74 -10.35 2.31
CA VAL A 244 1.40 -9.77 2.47
C VAL A 244 1.32 -9.10 3.83
N THR A 245 0.95 -7.82 3.87
CA THR A 245 0.53 -7.16 5.11
C THR A 245 -0.95 -7.41 5.35
N SER A 246 -1.37 -7.35 6.62
CA SER A 246 -2.77 -7.43 6.99
C SER A 246 -3.08 -6.54 8.19
N ALA A 247 -4.36 -6.41 8.51
CA ALA A 247 -4.84 -5.54 9.57
C ALA A 247 -5.65 -6.30 10.62
N ALA A 248 -5.43 -5.96 11.90
CA ALA A 248 -6.28 -6.41 13.00
C ALA A 248 -7.43 -5.42 13.30
N THR A 249 -7.31 -4.17 12.86
CA THR A 249 -8.31 -3.12 13.13
C THR A 249 -9.72 -3.52 12.67
N GLY A 250 -10.72 -3.21 13.49
CA GLY A 250 -12.13 -3.54 13.24
C GLY A 250 -12.52 -5.01 13.44
N LEU A 251 -11.59 -5.94 13.70
CA LEU A 251 -11.92 -7.34 13.97
C LEU A 251 -12.29 -7.54 15.45
N SER A 252 -13.49 -8.04 15.72
CA SER A 252 -13.96 -8.34 17.08
C SER A 252 -13.36 -9.62 17.67
N ASP A 253 -12.96 -10.56 16.82
CA ASP A 253 -12.38 -11.86 17.20
C ASP A 253 -11.26 -12.22 16.19
N PRO A 254 -10.07 -11.58 16.29
CA PRO A 254 -8.93 -11.80 15.40
C PRO A 254 -8.48 -13.27 15.36
N GLY A 255 -8.25 -13.82 14.17
CA GLY A 255 -7.58 -15.11 14.00
C GLY A 255 -6.10 -15.00 14.38
N PRO A 256 -5.39 -16.14 14.52
CA PRO A 256 -4.03 -16.17 15.05
C PRO A 256 -2.99 -15.43 14.19
N LEU A 257 -3.27 -15.22 12.90
CA LEU A 257 -2.39 -14.50 11.98
C LEU A 257 -2.96 -13.16 11.51
N ASP A 258 -4.19 -12.80 11.90
CA ASP A 258 -4.75 -11.49 11.52
C ASP A 258 -3.90 -10.35 12.08
N GLY A 259 -3.63 -9.35 11.25
CA GLY A 259 -2.73 -8.23 11.56
C GLY A 259 -1.25 -8.55 11.38
N TYR A 260 -0.84 -9.81 11.18
CA TYR A 260 0.55 -10.12 10.92
C TYR A 260 0.93 -9.79 9.47
N THR A 261 2.19 -9.41 9.27
CA THR A 261 2.81 -9.47 7.94
C THR A 261 3.34 -10.88 7.73
N LEU A 262 2.95 -11.49 6.62
CA LEU A 262 3.24 -12.89 6.30
C LEU A 262 4.11 -13.00 5.06
N THR A 263 4.86 -14.10 4.95
CA THR A 263 5.59 -14.47 3.74
C THR A 263 5.40 -15.94 3.39
N ALA A 264 5.46 -16.25 2.10
CA ALA A 264 5.47 -17.62 1.58
C ALA A 264 6.26 -17.70 0.26
N PRO A 265 6.85 -18.85 -0.08
CA PRO A 265 7.50 -19.04 -1.38
C PRO A 265 6.51 -18.86 -2.54
N LEU A 266 6.89 -18.09 -3.56
CA LEU A 266 6.07 -17.83 -4.74
C LEU A 266 5.66 -19.12 -5.46
N SER A 267 6.53 -20.14 -5.46
CA SER A 267 6.25 -21.46 -6.03
C SER A 267 5.14 -22.23 -5.32
N GLU A 268 4.84 -21.89 -4.06
CA GLU A 268 3.74 -22.50 -3.30
C GLU A 268 2.46 -21.68 -3.40
N VAL A 269 2.58 -20.38 -3.67
CA VAL A 269 1.46 -19.44 -3.85
C VAL A 269 0.84 -19.57 -5.24
N LEU A 270 1.67 -19.68 -6.28
CA LEU A 270 1.26 -19.91 -7.67
C LEU A 270 2.10 -21.05 -8.26
N PRO A 271 1.72 -22.32 -8.01
CA PRO A 271 2.42 -23.49 -8.55
C PRO A 271 2.33 -23.62 -10.08
#